data_AF-A0A659PMP8-F1
#
_entry.id   AF-A0A659PMP8-F1
#
_cell.length_a   1.000
_cell.length_b   1.000
_cell.length_c   1.000
_cell.angle_alpha   90.00
_cell.angle_beta   90.00
_cell.angle_gamma   90.00
#
_symmetry.space_group_name_H-M   'P 1'
#
loop_
_entity.id
_entity.type
_entity.pdbx_description
1 polymer ?
#
loop_
_entity_poly.entity_id
_entity_poly.type
_entity_poly.pdbx_seq_one_letter_code
_entity_poly.pdbx_strand_id
1 'polypeptide(L)'
;EDEALTKAKQILKLISVHGGALEDFLRQARSLFPDPSDLVLVLRELLRRKDLEEIVRKKLESLLKHVEEQTDPKTLKAGINCALKARLFGKTLSLKPGLLRASYRQFIQSESHEVEIYSDWIASYGYQRRLVVLDFIEGSLLTDIDANDASCSRLEFGQLLRRLTQLKMLRSADLLFVSTLLSYSFTKAFNAEESSWLLLMLSLLQQPHEVDSLLADIIGLNALLLSHKEHASFLQIFYQVCKAIPSSLFYEEYWQEELLMALRSMTDIAYKHEMAEQRRTIEKLS
;
A
#
# COMPACT_ATOMS: atom_id res chain seq x y z
N GLU A 1 -15.16 -21.36 10.22
CA GLU A 1 -14.31 -22.35 10.93
C GLU A 1 -14.54 -23.77 10.43
N ASP A 2 -15.77 -24.13 10.03
CA ASP A 2 -16.08 -25.48 9.52
C ASP A 2 -15.30 -25.92 8.27
N GLU A 3 -14.99 -25.00 7.35
CA GLU A 3 -14.35 -25.38 6.08
C GLU A 3 -12.89 -25.83 6.26
N ALA A 4 -12.10 -25.11 7.07
CA ALA A 4 -10.69 -25.45 7.32
C ALA A 4 -10.56 -26.78 8.08
N LEU A 5 -11.43 -27.03 9.05
CA LEU A 5 -11.49 -28.28 9.80
C LEU A 5 -11.87 -29.46 8.88
N THR A 6 -12.80 -29.22 7.96
CA THR A 6 -13.22 -30.22 6.95
C THR A 6 -12.08 -30.56 6.00
N LYS A 7 -11.36 -29.56 5.48
CA LYS A 7 -10.17 -29.75 4.63
C LYS A 7 -9.03 -30.44 5.38
N ALA A 8 -8.80 -30.13 6.65
CA ALA A 8 -7.81 -30.81 7.48
C ALA A 8 -8.16 -32.31 7.70
N LYS A 9 -9.44 -32.65 7.90
CA LYS A 9 -9.90 -34.03 7.95
C LYS A 9 -9.71 -34.75 6.61
N GLN A 10 -9.87 -34.04 5.49
CA GLN A 10 -9.59 -34.60 4.16
C GLN A 10 -8.10 -34.93 4.00
N ILE A 11 -7.17 -34.08 4.46
CA ILE A 11 -5.73 -34.40 4.47
C ILE A 11 -5.46 -35.71 5.22
N LEU A 12 -6.03 -35.88 6.42
CA LEU A 12 -5.88 -37.13 7.19
C LEU A 12 -6.44 -38.35 6.44
N LYS A 13 -7.61 -38.20 5.82
CA LYS A 13 -8.21 -39.28 5.03
C LYS A 13 -7.33 -39.66 3.85
N LEU A 14 -6.78 -38.68 3.13
CA LEU A 14 -5.88 -38.91 2.01
C LEU A 14 -4.65 -39.69 2.48
N ILE A 15 -3.95 -39.21 3.51
CA ILE A 15 -2.66 -39.78 3.91
C ILE A 15 -2.79 -41.18 4.54
N SER A 16 -3.98 -41.51 5.05
CA SER A 16 -4.33 -42.85 5.56
C SER A 16 -4.53 -43.88 4.44
N VAL A 17 -4.73 -43.46 3.18
CA VAL A 17 -4.75 -44.38 2.04
C VAL A 17 -3.32 -44.89 1.80
N HIS A 18 -3.12 -46.19 1.95
CA HIS A 18 -1.83 -46.83 1.81
C HIS A 18 -1.44 -46.93 0.32
N GLY A 19 -0.19 -46.61 -0.02
CA GLY A 19 0.38 -46.84 -1.36
C GLY A 19 0.56 -45.64 -2.30
N GLY A 20 0.12 -44.43 -1.95
CA GLY A 20 0.36 -43.22 -2.77
C GLY A 20 1.79 -42.66 -2.68
N ALA A 21 2.30 -42.09 -3.76
CA ALA A 21 3.57 -41.36 -3.75
C ALA A 21 3.42 -40.02 -2.99
N LEU A 22 4.49 -39.56 -2.32
CA LEU A 22 4.48 -38.31 -1.56
C LEU A 22 4.10 -37.09 -2.43
N GLU A 23 4.50 -37.08 -3.70
CA GLU A 23 4.19 -36.02 -4.65
C GLU A 23 2.69 -35.90 -4.96
N ASP A 24 1.98 -37.03 -5.04
CA ASP A 24 0.53 -37.03 -5.24
C ASP A 24 -0.20 -36.47 -4.03
N PHE A 25 0.29 -36.82 -2.82
CA PHE A 25 -0.23 -36.25 -1.58
C PHE A 25 0.01 -34.74 -1.51
N LEU A 26 1.21 -34.29 -1.87
CA LEU A 26 1.54 -32.87 -1.89
C LEU A 26 0.63 -32.10 -2.85
N ARG A 27 0.40 -32.62 -4.05
CA ARG A 27 -0.48 -32.01 -5.06
C ARG A 27 -1.91 -31.84 -4.54
N GLN A 28 -2.43 -32.87 -3.87
CA GLN A 28 -3.78 -32.83 -3.29
C GLN A 28 -3.84 -31.93 -2.05
N ALA A 29 -2.80 -31.90 -1.22
CA ALA A 29 -2.75 -30.99 -0.08
C ALA A 29 -2.74 -29.52 -0.53
N ARG A 30 -2.00 -29.20 -1.61
CA ARG A 30 -1.96 -27.86 -2.22
C ARG A 30 -3.28 -27.46 -2.88
N SER A 31 -4.06 -28.41 -3.41
CA SER A 31 -5.38 -28.07 -3.95
C SER A 31 -6.38 -27.70 -2.84
N LEU A 32 -6.24 -28.29 -1.65
CA LEU A 32 -7.04 -27.96 -0.46
C LEU A 32 -6.58 -26.66 0.20
N PHE A 33 -5.26 -26.46 0.31
CA PHE A 33 -4.63 -25.28 0.90
C PHE A 33 -3.60 -24.68 -0.08
N PRO A 34 -4.04 -23.77 -0.97
CA PRO A 34 -3.16 -23.17 -1.98
C PRO A 34 -2.06 -22.27 -1.39
N ASP A 35 -2.31 -21.61 -0.25
CA ASP A 35 -1.29 -20.81 0.42
C ASP A 35 -0.39 -21.72 1.28
N PRO A 36 0.94 -21.70 1.07
CA PRO A 36 1.86 -22.61 1.74
C PRO A 36 1.90 -22.42 3.26
N SER A 37 1.73 -21.19 3.76
CA SER A 37 1.70 -20.96 5.21
C SER A 37 0.43 -21.55 5.85
N ASP A 38 -0.71 -21.55 5.15
CA ASP A 38 -1.93 -22.20 5.65
C ASP A 38 -1.74 -23.71 5.72
N LEU A 39 -1.14 -24.29 4.67
CA LEU A 39 -0.83 -25.71 4.64
C LEU A 39 0.13 -26.10 5.77
N VAL A 40 1.21 -25.34 5.98
CA VAL A 40 2.15 -25.57 7.08
C VAL A 40 1.48 -25.50 8.45
N LEU A 41 0.64 -24.49 8.68
CA LEU A 41 -0.10 -24.37 9.94
C LEU A 41 -1.03 -25.56 10.19
N VAL A 42 -1.75 -26.00 9.16
CA VAL A 42 -2.63 -27.17 9.25
C VAL A 42 -1.84 -28.44 9.53
N LEU A 43 -0.72 -28.66 8.85
CA LEU A 43 0.14 -29.84 9.08
C LEU A 43 0.72 -29.85 10.49
N ARG A 44 1.22 -28.70 10.98
CA ARG A 44 1.70 -28.54 12.37
C ARG A 44 0.60 -28.84 13.39
N GLU A 45 -0.63 -28.37 13.14
CA GLU A 45 -1.76 -28.62 14.03
C GLU A 45 -2.22 -30.09 14.00
N LEU A 46 -2.20 -30.73 12.82
CA LEU A 46 -2.47 -32.16 12.72
C LEU A 46 -1.44 -32.98 13.51
N LEU A 47 -0.14 -32.68 13.38
CA LEU A 47 0.94 -33.39 14.06
C LEU A 47 0.90 -33.28 15.60
N ARG A 48 0.25 -32.24 16.14
CA ARG A 48 0.03 -32.08 17.59
C ARG A 48 -0.95 -33.09 18.18
N ARG A 49 -1.76 -33.76 17.35
CA ARG A 49 -2.69 -34.79 17.81
C ARG A 49 -1.92 -36.00 18.33
N LYS A 50 -2.38 -36.54 19.47
CA LYS A 50 -1.70 -37.65 20.17
C LYS A 50 -2.09 -39.03 19.61
N ASP A 51 -3.22 -39.12 18.93
CA ASP A 51 -3.88 -40.33 18.43
C ASP A 51 -3.56 -40.67 16.96
N LEU A 52 -2.43 -40.18 16.44
CA LEU A 52 -1.98 -40.48 15.08
C LEU A 52 -1.18 -41.78 15.02
N GLU A 53 -1.53 -42.66 14.09
CA GLU A 53 -0.69 -43.81 13.73
C GLU A 53 0.71 -43.36 13.31
N GLU A 54 1.74 -44.09 13.73
CA GLU A 54 3.15 -43.72 13.51
C GLU A 54 3.50 -43.56 12.02
N ILE A 55 2.93 -44.41 11.16
CA ILE A 55 3.12 -44.33 9.71
C ILE A 55 2.52 -43.03 9.16
N VAL A 56 1.33 -42.65 9.63
CA VAL A 56 0.67 -41.40 9.25
C VAL A 56 1.46 -40.20 9.75
N ARG A 57 1.94 -40.24 11.00
CA ARG A 57 2.78 -39.19 11.58
C ARG A 57 4.03 -38.95 10.73
N LYS A 58 4.79 -40.00 10.40
CA LYS A 58 5.99 -39.89 9.55
C LYS A 58 5.70 -39.31 8.16
N LYS A 59 4.57 -39.68 7.55
CA LYS A 59 4.17 -39.10 6.26
C LYS A 59 3.81 -37.61 6.38
N LEU A 60 3.11 -37.20 7.44
CA LEU A 60 2.79 -35.79 7.70
C LEU A 60 4.06 -34.98 7.96
N GLU A 61 5.01 -35.52 8.73
CA GLU A 61 6.32 -34.88 8.96
C GLU A 61 7.11 -34.72 7.66
N SER A 62 7.15 -35.76 6.82
CA SER A 62 7.80 -35.69 5.50
C SER A 62 7.12 -34.67 4.59
N LEU A 63 5.79 -34.60 4.60
CA LEU A 63 5.04 -33.63 3.82
C LEU A 63 5.30 -32.19 4.30
N LEU A 64 5.26 -31.97 5.62
CA LEU A 64 5.56 -30.67 6.22
C LEU A 64 6.96 -30.20 5.82
N LYS A 65 7.97 -31.06 6.03
CA LYS A 65 9.36 -30.77 5.65
C LYS A 65 9.47 -30.41 4.17
N HIS A 66 8.82 -31.16 3.29
CA HIS A 66 8.85 -30.90 1.86
C HIS A 66 8.19 -29.57 1.46
N VAL A 67 7.10 -29.17 2.13
CA VAL A 67 6.47 -27.85 1.91
C VAL A 67 7.38 -26.72 2.39
N GLU A 68 8.01 -26.87 3.55
CA GLU A 68 8.95 -25.90 4.12
C GLU A 68 10.21 -25.75 3.25
N GLU A 69 10.76 -26.84 2.71
CA GLU A 69 11.94 -26.83 1.83
C GLU A 69 11.67 -26.22 0.44
N GLN A 70 10.42 -26.31 -0.06
CA GLN A 70 10.04 -25.78 -1.37
C GLN A 70 9.56 -24.33 -1.34
N THR A 71 9.42 -23.73 -0.17
CA THR A 71 8.93 -22.35 -0.02
C THR A 71 10.04 -21.48 0.52
N ASP A 72 10.19 -20.27 -0.04
CA ASP A 72 11.11 -19.29 0.53
C ASP A 72 10.81 -19.07 2.04
N PRO A 73 11.79 -19.28 2.93
CA PRO A 73 11.56 -19.24 4.38
C PRO A 73 11.00 -17.89 4.84
N LYS A 74 11.48 -16.77 4.27
CA LYS A 74 11.03 -15.42 4.59
C LYS A 74 9.54 -15.26 4.26
N THR A 75 9.15 -15.61 3.05
CA THR A 75 7.75 -15.59 2.57
C THR A 75 6.82 -16.46 3.41
N LEU A 76 7.29 -17.67 3.76
CA LEU A 76 6.51 -18.63 4.54
C LEU A 76 6.23 -18.10 5.95
N LYS A 77 7.29 -17.68 6.66
CA LYS A 77 7.20 -17.15 8.03
C LYS A 77 6.39 -15.88 8.08
N ALA A 78 6.64 -14.93 7.18
CA ALA A 78 5.87 -13.69 7.10
C ALA A 78 4.38 -13.96 6.93
N GLY A 79 4.04 -14.90 6.03
CA GLY A 79 2.67 -15.30 5.79
C GLY A 79 1.99 -15.94 7.01
N ILE A 80 2.73 -16.71 7.81
CA ILE A 80 2.24 -17.29 9.08
C ILE A 80 2.05 -16.18 10.12
N ASN A 81 3.07 -15.35 10.33
CA ASN A 81 3.12 -14.37 11.40
C ASN A 81 2.06 -13.27 11.22
N CYS A 82 1.75 -12.86 9.98
CA CYS A 82 0.71 -11.86 9.73
C CYS A 82 -0.71 -12.44 9.58
N ALA A 83 -0.90 -13.77 9.61
CA ALA A 83 -2.17 -14.40 9.26
C ALA A 83 -3.36 -13.94 10.11
N LEU A 84 -3.17 -13.80 11.43
CA LEU A 84 -4.24 -13.35 12.32
C LEU A 84 -4.60 -11.88 12.06
N LYS A 85 -3.60 -11.01 11.86
CA LYS A 85 -3.81 -9.61 11.46
C LYS A 85 -4.57 -9.54 10.14
N ALA A 86 -4.18 -10.33 9.14
CA ALA A 86 -4.84 -10.35 7.85
C ALA A 86 -6.30 -10.82 7.94
N ARG A 87 -6.62 -11.76 8.85
CA ARG A 87 -8.02 -12.15 9.11
C ARG A 87 -8.82 -11.03 9.76
N LEU A 88 -8.27 -10.35 10.76
CA LEU A 88 -8.93 -9.25 11.46
C LEU A 88 -9.21 -8.08 10.51
N PHE A 89 -8.17 -7.62 9.78
CA PHE A 89 -8.29 -6.53 8.83
C PHE A 89 -9.13 -6.92 7.61
N GLY A 90 -9.00 -8.16 7.11
CA GLY A 90 -9.82 -8.65 6.00
C GLY A 90 -11.32 -8.61 6.31
N LYS A 91 -11.72 -8.91 7.55
CA LYS A 91 -13.12 -8.76 7.99
C LYS A 91 -13.57 -7.30 7.99
N THR A 92 -12.76 -6.39 8.54
CA THR A 92 -13.06 -4.95 8.58
C THR A 92 -13.15 -4.33 7.19
N LEU A 93 -12.26 -4.73 6.28
CA LEU A 93 -12.12 -4.17 4.94
C LEU A 93 -12.97 -4.88 3.88
N SER A 94 -13.67 -5.96 4.24
CA SER A 94 -14.30 -6.87 3.27
C SER A 94 -13.31 -7.33 2.18
N LEU A 95 -12.08 -7.63 2.60
CA LEU A 95 -10.99 -8.13 1.74
C LEU A 95 -10.67 -9.58 2.08
N LYS A 96 -10.24 -10.34 1.06
CA LYS A 96 -9.72 -11.69 1.28
C LYS A 96 -8.39 -11.58 2.06
N PRO A 97 -8.23 -12.28 3.20
CA PRO A 97 -7.00 -12.25 3.99
C PRO A 97 -5.75 -12.62 3.18
N GLY A 98 -5.87 -13.50 2.18
CA GLY A 98 -4.76 -13.86 1.29
C GLY A 98 -4.15 -12.68 0.54
N LEU A 99 -4.95 -11.68 0.16
CA LEU A 99 -4.44 -10.48 -0.53
C LEU A 99 -3.57 -9.64 0.42
N LEU A 100 -4.04 -9.40 1.63
CA LEU A 100 -3.29 -8.66 2.65
C LEU A 100 -1.97 -9.37 2.98
N ARG A 101 -1.98 -10.70 3.10
CA ARG A 101 -0.76 -11.50 3.33
C ARG A 101 0.22 -11.40 2.16
N ALA A 102 -0.28 -11.38 0.93
CA ALA A 102 0.54 -11.14 -0.25
C ALA A 102 1.18 -9.75 -0.23
N SER A 103 0.43 -8.69 0.11
CA SER A 103 0.99 -7.35 0.23
C SER A 103 2.03 -7.21 1.33
N TYR A 104 1.86 -7.90 2.46
CA TYR A 104 2.89 -7.91 3.50
C TYR A 104 4.17 -8.63 3.03
N ARG A 105 4.04 -9.78 2.35
CA ARG A 105 5.18 -10.49 1.73
C ARG A 105 5.90 -9.60 0.71
N GLN A 106 5.15 -8.94 -0.16
CA GLN A 106 5.70 -8.00 -1.14
C GLN A 106 6.43 -6.84 -0.46
N PHE A 107 5.86 -6.24 0.59
CA PHE A 107 6.51 -5.15 1.33
C PHE A 107 7.87 -5.53 1.88
N ILE A 108 8.01 -6.71 2.49
CA ILE A 108 9.28 -7.15 3.08
C ILE A 108 10.32 -7.64 2.06
N GLN A 109 9.92 -7.79 0.79
CA GLN A 109 10.76 -8.27 -0.32
C GLN A 109 11.03 -7.21 -1.38
N SER A 110 10.22 -6.16 -1.43
CA SER A 110 10.29 -5.14 -2.48
C SER A 110 11.45 -4.18 -2.23
N GLU A 111 12.19 -3.86 -3.28
CA GLU A 111 13.19 -2.79 -3.30
C GLU A 111 12.65 -1.49 -3.92
N SER A 112 11.35 -1.44 -4.26
CA SER A 112 10.70 -0.25 -4.82
C SER A 112 10.72 0.93 -3.86
N HIS A 113 10.64 2.14 -4.42
CA HIS A 113 10.46 3.36 -3.66
C HIS A 113 9.13 3.37 -2.89
N GLU A 114 9.06 4.05 -1.76
CA GLU A 114 7.86 4.04 -0.91
C GLU A 114 6.63 4.63 -1.61
N VAL A 115 6.83 5.58 -2.52
CA VAL A 115 5.75 6.16 -3.33
C VAL A 115 5.15 5.13 -4.30
N GLU A 116 5.98 4.27 -4.92
CA GLU A 116 5.52 3.15 -5.75
C GLU A 116 4.69 2.17 -4.92
N ILE A 117 5.20 1.76 -3.75
CA ILE A 117 4.51 0.82 -2.86
C ILE A 117 3.16 1.36 -2.42
N TYR A 118 3.10 2.64 -2.06
CA TYR A 118 1.86 3.29 -1.66
C TYR A 118 0.86 3.38 -2.82
N SER A 119 1.35 3.70 -4.02
CA SER A 119 0.55 3.74 -5.26
C SER A 119 -0.01 2.38 -5.62
N ASP A 120 0.79 1.31 -5.51
CA ASP A 120 0.37 -0.07 -5.76
C ASP A 120 -0.76 -0.50 -4.82
N TRP A 121 -0.70 -0.10 -3.55
CA TRP A 121 -1.76 -0.38 -2.59
C TRP A 121 -3.05 0.38 -2.94
N ILE A 122 -2.95 1.64 -3.35
CA ILE A 122 -4.09 2.42 -3.81
C ILE A 122 -4.71 1.76 -5.06
N ALA A 123 -3.90 1.33 -6.02
CA ALA A 123 -4.37 0.65 -7.23
C ALA A 123 -5.04 -0.71 -6.90
N SER A 124 -4.47 -1.46 -5.96
CA SER A 124 -4.94 -2.81 -5.60
C SER A 124 -6.20 -2.79 -4.72
N TYR A 125 -6.31 -1.82 -3.81
CA TYR A 125 -7.34 -1.80 -2.76
C TYR A 125 -8.33 -0.63 -2.87
N GLY A 126 -8.06 0.34 -3.74
CA GLY A 126 -8.77 1.60 -3.84
C GLY A 126 -8.28 2.65 -2.83
N TYR A 127 -8.29 3.91 -3.26
CA TYR A 127 -7.76 5.04 -2.48
C TYR A 127 -8.41 5.16 -1.09
N GLN A 128 -9.69 4.80 -0.93
CA GLN A 128 -10.42 4.89 0.34
C GLN A 128 -9.83 3.97 1.42
N ARG A 129 -9.10 2.91 1.03
CA ARG A 129 -8.57 1.90 1.96
C ARG A 129 -7.09 2.09 2.28
N ARG A 130 -6.41 3.02 1.63
CA ARG A 130 -4.94 3.21 1.70
C ARG A 130 -4.40 3.35 3.12
N LEU A 131 -5.12 4.08 3.99
CA LEU A 131 -4.70 4.29 5.38
C LEU A 131 -4.74 2.99 6.18
N VAL A 132 -5.82 2.23 6.02
CA VAL A 132 -6.05 0.98 6.75
C VAL A 132 -5.12 -0.13 6.25
N VAL A 133 -4.77 -0.12 4.96
CA VAL A 133 -3.73 -1.01 4.41
C VAL A 133 -2.38 -0.73 5.08
N LEU A 134 -1.99 0.54 5.22
CA LEU A 134 -0.76 0.89 5.94
C LEU A 134 -0.79 0.46 7.42
N ASP A 135 -1.93 0.63 8.10
CA ASP A 135 -2.09 0.16 9.48
C ASP A 135 -1.97 -1.37 9.58
N PHE A 136 -2.47 -2.11 8.59
CA PHE A 136 -2.28 -3.55 8.48
C PHE A 136 -0.80 -3.92 8.32
N ILE A 137 -0.06 -3.20 7.46
CA ILE A 137 1.37 -3.45 7.22
C ILE A 137 2.18 -3.16 8.49
N GLU A 138 1.92 -2.04 9.16
CA GLU A 138 2.53 -1.71 10.47
C GLU A 138 2.24 -2.81 11.50
N GLY A 139 0.97 -3.17 11.67
CA GLY A 139 0.58 -4.19 12.63
C GLY A 139 1.15 -5.58 12.32
N SER A 140 1.32 -5.92 11.04
CA SER A 140 1.92 -7.18 10.59
C SER A 140 3.42 -7.20 10.82
N LEU A 141 4.11 -6.09 10.53
CA LEU A 141 5.54 -5.95 10.78
C LEU A 141 5.88 -6.12 12.26
N LEU A 142 5.13 -5.45 13.14
CA LEU A 142 5.34 -5.57 14.59
C LEU A 142 5.06 -7.01 15.09
N THR A 143 4.00 -7.64 14.57
CA THR A 143 3.69 -9.04 14.93
C THR A 143 4.79 -10.01 14.47
N ASP A 144 5.42 -9.74 13.33
CA ASP A 144 6.50 -10.55 12.78
C ASP A 144 7.82 -10.34 13.52
N ILE A 145 8.11 -9.11 13.96
CA ILE A 145 9.24 -8.79 14.83
C ILE A 145 9.16 -9.56 16.17
N ASP A 146 7.96 -9.63 16.74
CA ASP A 146 7.70 -10.29 18.03
C ASP A 146 7.50 -11.81 17.90
N ALA A 147 7.51 -12.36 16.68
CA ALA A 147 7.27 -13.78 16.46
C ALA A 147 8.45 -14.64 16.91
N ASN A 148 8.15 -15.81 17.49
CA ASN A 148 9.16 -16.80 17.86
C ASN A 148 10.04 -17.26 16.69
N ASP A 149 9.46 -17.28 15.49
CA ASP A 149 10.15 -17.59 14.23
C ASP A 149 9.91 -16.45 13.23
N ALA A 150 10.59 -15.33 13.47
CA ALA A 150 10.47 -14.12 12.68
C ALA A 150 10.93 -14.33 11.22
N SER A 151 10.29 -13.61 10.29
CA SER A 151 10.58 -13.74 8.86
C SER A 151 11.92 -13.15 8.43
N CYS A 152 12.41 -12.14 9.16
CA CYS A 152 13.59 -11.37 8.81
C CYS A 152 14.61 -11.36 9.96
N SER A 153 15.85 -10.99 9.64
CA SER A 153 16.85 -10.63 10.65
C SER A 153 16.54 -9.28 11.30
N ARG A 154 17.18 -9.01 12.45
CA ARG A 154 17.07 -7.71 13.14
C ARG A 154 17.51 -6.53 12.26
N LEU A 155 18.53 -6.73 11.42
CA LEU A 155 19.02 -5.69 10.52
C LEU A 155 17.98 -5.34 9.45
N GLU A 156 17.42 -6.37 8.80
CA GLU A 156 16.36 -6.21 7.82
C GLU A 156 15.13 -5.54 8.43
N PHE A 157 14.70 -5.94 9.63
CA PHE A 157 13.60 -5.25 10.31
C PHE A 157 13.93 -3.78 10.60
N GLY A 158 15.17 -3.45 10.95
CA GLY A 158 15.61 -2.06 11.10
C GLY A 158 15.44 -1.25 9.81
N GLN A 159 15.73 -1.85 8.64
CA GLN A 159 15.49 -1.23 7.34
C GLN A 159 13.99 -1.09 7.06
N LEU A 160 13.21 -2.14 7.28
CA LEU A 160 11.75 -2.13 7.07
C LEU A 160 11.03 -1.11 7.94
N LEU A 161 11.47 -0.91 9.20
CA LEU A 161 10.93 0.13 10.08
C LEU A 161 11.21 1.55 9.58
N ARG A 162 12.38 1.78 8.96
CA ARG A 162 12.69 3.07 8.31
C ARG A 162 11.77 3.30 7.11
N ARG A 163 11.59 2.29 6.27
CA ARG A 163 10.66 2.37 5.12
C ARG A 163 9.22 2.58 5.56
N LEU A 164 8.79 1.90 6.63
CA LEU A 164 7.48 2.13 7.24
C LEU A 164 7.34 3.58 7.75
N THR A 165 8.40 4.17 8.30
CA THR A 165 8.40 5.57 8.73
C THR A 165 8.20 6.51 7.55
N GLN A 166 8.86 6.25 6.41
CA GLN A 166 8.66 7.02 5.17
C GLN A 166 7.22 6.87 4.65
N LEU A 167 6.65 5.66 4.63
CA LEU A 167 5.24 5.44 4.26
C LEU A 167 4.25 6.18 5.19
N LYS A 168 4.54 6.25 6.50
CA LYS A 168 3.71 7.02 7.46
C LYS A 168 3.85 8.53 7.27
N MET A 169 5.03 8.99 6.85
CA MET A 169 5.25 10.38 6.46
C MET A 169 4.48 10.70 5.18
N LEU A 170 4.53 9.82 4.17
CA LEU A 170 3.75 9.92 2.94
C LEU A 170 2.24 9.98 3.21
N ARG A 171 1.73 9.11 4.09
CA ARG A 171 0.32 9.16 4.56
C ARG A 171 -0.04 10.53 5.15
N SER A 172 0.85 11.11 5.96
CA SER A 172 0.59 12.41 6.58
C SER A 172 0.58 13.53 5.55
N ALA A 173 1.50 13.49 4.59
CA ALA A 173 1.58 14.44 3.49
C ALA A 173 0.34 14.36 2.57
N ASP A 174 -0.10 13.14 2.21
CA ASP A 174 -1.34 12.87 1.48
C ASP A 174 -2.55 13.53 2.15
N LEU A 175 -2.79 13.17 3.41
CA LEU A 175 -3.94 13.68 4.14
C LEU A 175 -3.92 15.21 4.20
N LEU A 176 -2.76 15.81 4.48
CA LEU A 176 -2.63 17.27 4.52
C LEU A 176 -2.88 17.89 3.14
N PHE A 177 -2.27 17.36 2.09
CA PHE A 177 -2.36 17.86 0.72
C PHE A 177 -3.81 17.84 0.21
N VAL A 178 -4.45 16.67 0.27
CA VAL A 178 -5.83 16.46 -0.20
C VAL A 178 -6.81 17.29 0.62
N SER A 179 -6.72 17.22 1.95
CA SER A 179 -7.68 17.92 2.83
C SER A 179 -7.57 19.43 2.72
N THR A 180 -6.35 19.96 2.54
CA THR A 180 -6.14 21.40 2.34
C THR A 180 -6.74 21.86 1.02
N LEU A 181 -6.48 21.17 -0.08
CA LEU A 181 -7.04 21.52 -1.39
C LEU A 181 -8.56 21.45 -1.38
N LEU A 182 -9.13 20.37 -0.84
CA LEU A 182 -10.58 20.20 -0.70
C LEU A 182 -11.20 21.04 0.43
N SER A 183 -10.45 21.85 1.17
CA SER A 183 -11.05 22.79 2.13
C SER A 183 -11.60 24.05 1.45
N TYR A 184 -11.08 24.39 0.26
CA TYR A 184 -11.47 25.57 -0.49
C TYR A 184 -12.62 25.27 -1.46
N SER A 185 -13.66 26.11 -1.43
CA SER A 185 -14.84 25.95 -2.29
C SER A 185 -14.52 26.04 -3.77
N PHE A 186 -13.60 26.94 -4.15
CA PHE A 186 -13.20 27.11 -5.55
C PHE A 186 -12.44 25.87 -6.07
N THR A 187 -11.59 25.23 -5.25
CA THR A 187 -10.92 23.98 -5.62
C THR A 187 -11.92 22.85 -5.87
N LYS A 188 -12.95 22.73 -5.03
CA LYS A 188 -14.04 21.77 -5.25
C LYS A 188 -14.84 22.05 -6.52
N ALA A 189 -14.93 23.30 -6.94
CA ALA A 189 -15.59 23.66 -8.19
C ALA A 189 -14.81 23.15 -9.42
N PHE A 190 -13.48 23.01 -9.33
CA PHE A 190 -12.68 22.41 -10.40
C PHE A 190 -12.75 20.89 -10.37
N ASN A 191 -12.48 20.34 -9.19
CA ASN A 191 -12.37 18.92 -8.98
C ASN A 191 -12.63 18.60 -7.50
N ALA A 192 -13.77 17.98 -7.21
CA ALA A 192 -14.14 17.53 -5.87
C ALA A 192 -13.63 16.10 -5.56
N GLU A 193 -13.03 15.41 -6.54
CA GLU A 193 -12.62 14.03 -6.42
C GLU A 193 -11.28 13.92 -5.68
N GLU A 194 -11.32 13.36 -4.47
CA GLU A 194 -10.14 13.08 -3.66
C GLU A 194 -9.09 12.25 -4.41
N SER A 195 -9.53 11.25 -5.19
CA SER A 195 -8.63 10.36 -5.93
C SER A 195 -7.79 11.12 -6.96
N SER A 196 -8.32 12.19 -7.55
CA SER A 196 -7.59 13.03 -8.51
C SER A 196 -6.46 13.79 -7.82
N TRP A 197 -6.74 14.43 -6.68
CA TRP A 197 -5.72 15.16 -5.91
C TRP A 197 -4.66 14.24 -5.33
N LEU A 198 -5.05 13.05 -4.88
CA LEU A 198 -4.12 12.03 -4.43
C LEU A 198 -3.20 11.56 -5.57
N LEU A 199 -3.77 11.27 -6.75
CA LEU A 199 -2.99 10.89 -7.93
C LEU A 199 -2.01 11.99 -8.31
N LEU A 200 -2.46 13.25 -8.34
CA LEU A 200 -1.61 14.41 -8.61
C LEU A 200 -0.42 14.46 -7.67
N MET A 201 -0.66 14.33 -6.35
CA MET A 201 0.42 14.35 -5.38
C MET A 201 1.44 13.23 -5.66
N LEU A 202 0.98 12.00 -5.86
CA LEU A 202 1.86 10.85 -6.11
C LEU A 202 2.65 11.00 -7.42
N SER A 203 2.04 11.57 -8.45
CA SER A 203 2.72 11.89 -9.71
C SER A 203 3.78 12.97 -9.52
N LEU A 204 3.52 14.01 -8.72
CA LEU A 204 4.50 15.07 -8.46
C LEU A 204 5.73 14.58 -7.67
N LEU A 205 5.57 13.57 -6.82
CA LEU A 205 6.72 12.96 -6.12
C LEU A 205 7.64 12.18 -7.07
N GLN A 206 7.12 11.75 -8.22
CA GLN A 206 7.80 10.92 -9.22
C GLN A 206 8.27 11.73 -10.44
N GLN A 207 7.53 12.77 -10.82
CA GLN A 207 7.75 13.55 -12.05
C GLN A 207 7.36 15.02 -11.85
N PRO A 208 8.00 15.74 -10.91
CA PRO A 208 7.61 17.13 -10.61
C PRO A 208 7.87 18.11 -11.75
N HIS A 209 8.78 17.77 -12.67
CA HIS A 209 9.03 18.55 -13.89
C HIS A 209 7.83 18.57 -14.85
N GLU A 210 6.89 17.64 -14.71
CA GLU A 210 5.63 17.59 -15.46
C GLU A 210 4.48 18.34 -14.78
N VAL A 211 4.76 19.22 -13.80
CA VAL A 211 3.72 19.90 -13.02
C VAL A 211 2.66 20.62 -13.88
N ASP A 212 3.05 21.21 -15.01
CA ASP A 212 2.11 21.87 -15.94
C ASP A 212 1.10 20.87 -16.54
N SER A 213 1.57 19.75 -17.09
CA SER A 213 0.70 18.72 -17.68
C SER A 213 -0.12 18.01 -16.61
N LEU A 214 0.49 17.68 -15.47
CA LEU A 214 -0.19 17.03 -14.35
C LEU A 214 -1.31 17.92 -13.79
N LEU A 215 -1.10 19.22 -13.65
CA LEU A 215 -2.17 20.16 -13.24
C LEU A 215 -3.25 20.26 -14.31
N ALA A 216 -2.88 20.33 -15.59
CA ALA A 216 -3.83 20.40 -16.69
C ALA A 216 -4.74 19.16 -16.75
N ASP A 217 -4.23 17.96 -16.46
CA ASP A 217 -5.03 16.73 -16.43
C ASP A 217 -6.07 16.71 -15.30
N ILE A 218 -5.77 17.37 -14.18
CA ILE A 218 -6.62 17.34 -12.98
C ILE A 218 -7.67 18.45 -12.98
N ILE A 219 -7.28 19.63 -13.45
CA ILE A 219 -8.11 20.85 -13.44
C ILE A 219 -8.82 21.00 -14.80
N GLY A 220 -8.21 20.53 -15.88
CA GLY A 220 -8.78 20.52 -17.23
C GLY A 220 -9.26 21.89 -17.69
N LEU A 221 -10.32 21.88 -18.50
CA LEU A 221 -10.97 23.09 -19.00
C LEU A 221 -11.67 23.91 -17.89
N ASN A 222 -11.88 23.34 -16.69
CA ASN A 222 -12.46 24.08 -15.56
C ASN A 222 -11.53 25.21 -15.09
N ALA A 223 -10.23 25.12 -15.38
CA ALA A 223 -9.28 26.22 -15.17
C ALA A 223 -9.67 27.48 -15.96
N LEU A 224 -10.33 27.35 -17.11
CA LEU A 224 -10.74 28.49 -17.95
C LEU A 224 -11.92 29.26 -17.37
N LEU A 225 -12.64 28.69 -16.39
CA LEU A 225 -13.75 29.33 -15.71
C LEU A 225 -13.28 30.23 -14.56
N LEU A 226 -11.98 30.25 -14.28
CA LEU A 226 -11.40 31.00 -13.18
C LEU A 226 -11.27 32.48 -13.50
N SER A 227 -11.68 33.32 -12.55
CA SER A 227 -11.18 34.69 -12.50
C SER A 227 -9.67 34.68 -12.28
N HIS A 228 -8.95 35.72 -12.74
CA HIS A 228 -7.51 35.82 -12.51
C HIS A 228 -7.15 35.78 -11.02
N LYS A 229 -8.02 36.33 -10.15
CA LYS A 229 -7.86 36.30 -8.69
C LYS A 229 -7.94 34.88 -8.12
N GLU A 230 -8.93 34.09 -8.54
CA GLU A 230 -9.08 32.71 -8.09
C GLU A 230 -7.94 31.82 -8.60
N HIS A 231 -7.47 32.06 -9.84
CA HIS A 231 -6.30 31.39 -10.39
C HIS A 231 -5.02 31.68 -9.59
N ALA A 232 -4.75 32.95 -9.27
CA ALA A 232 -3.61 33.33 -8.43
C ALA A 232 -3.73 32.75 -7.01
N SER A 233 -4.93 32.76 -6.43
CA SER A 233 -5.21 32.17 -5.12
C SER A 233 -4.98 30.66 -5.11
N PHE A 234 -5.44 29.95 -6.15
CA PHE A 234 -5.23 28.52 -6.32
C PHE A 234 -3.73 28.20 -6.38
N LEU A 235 -2.96 28.86 -7.26
CA LEU A 235 -1.54 28.60 -7.41
C LEU A 235 -0.75 28.87 -6.13
N GLN A 236 -1.11 29.93 -5.39
CA GLN A 236 -0.50 30.21 -4.09
C GLN A 236 -0.78 29.08 -3.09
N ILE A 237 -2.02 28.60 -3.01
CA ILE A 237 -2.39 27.48 -2.12
C ILE A 237 -1.67 26.20 -2.56
N PHE A 238 -1.65 25.93 -3.86
CA PHE A 238 -0.97 24.77 -4.44
C PHE A 238 0.54 24.78 -4.12
N TYR A 239 1.19 25.93 -4.26
CA TYR A 239 2.57 26.12 -3.84
C TYR A 239 2.76 25.83 -2.34
N GLN A 240 1.87 26.30 -1.46
CA GLN A 240 1.99 26.04 -0.02
C GLN A 240 1.84 24.56 0.31
N VAL A 241 0.90 23.84 -0.31
CA VAL A 241 0.72 22.40 -0.03
C VAL A 241 1.90 21.60 -0.58
N CYS A 242 2.43 21.92 -1.75
CA CYS A 242 3.65 21.29 -2.30
C CYS A 242 4.88 21.58 -1.44
N LYS A 243 4.98 22.80 -0.89
CA LYS A 243 6.07 23.18 0.04
C LYS A 243 6.00 22.42 1.37
N ALA A 244 4.80 22.03 1.81
CA ALA A 244 4.62 21.29 3.06
C ALA A 244 5.00 19.81 2.96
N ILE A 245 5.16 19.27 1.74
CA ILE A 245 5.62 17.90 1.50
C ILE A 245 7.10 17.81 1.90
N PRO A 246 7.54 16.84 2.71
CA PRO A 246 8.96 16.63 2.98
C PRO A 246 9.76 16.25 1.71
N SER A 247 10.93 16.85 1.50
CA SER A 247 11.81 16.55 0.35
C SER A 247 12.18 15.07 0.23
N SER A 248 12.33 14.38 1.37
CA SER A 248 12.66 12.95 1.44
C SER A 248 11.59 12.01 0.87
N LEU A 249 10.40 12.53 0.52
CA LEU A 249 9.35 11.74 -0.13
C LEU A 249 9.43 11.77 -1.66
N PHE A 250 10.18 12.70 -2.24
CA PHE A 250 10.45 12.73 -3.67
C PHE A 250 11.47 11.64 -4.00
N TYR A 251 11.44 11.14 -5.24
CA TYR A 251 12.45 10.18 -5.73
C TYR A 251 13.87 10.73 -5.59
N GLU A 252 14.00 12.03 -5.87
CA GLU A 252 15.22 12.78 -5.65
C GLU A 252 14.91 13.98 -4.77
N GLU A 253 15.64 14.15 -3.67
CA GLU A 253 15.31 15.19 -2.68
C GLU A 253 15.34 16.62 -3.28
N TYR A 254 16.22 16.87 -4.24
CA TYR A 254 16.34 18.18 -4.90
C TYR A 254 15.15 18.51 -5.82
N TRP A 255 14.36 17.51 -6.22
CA TRP A 255 13.19 17.73 -7.07
C TRP A 255 12.10 18.56 -6.41
N GLN A 256 12.04 18.57 -5.07
CA GLN A 256 11.14 19.49 -4.39
C GLN A 256 11.47 20.95 -4.73
N GLU A 257 12.76 21.31 -4.76
CA GLU A 257 13.18 22.68 -5.06
C GLU A 257 12.79 23.05 -6.50
N GLU A 258 13.00 22.15 -7.46
CA GLU A 258 12.59 22.35 -8.85
C GLU A 258 11.08 22.56 -8.99
N LEU A 259 10.27 21.74 -8.32
CA LEU A 259 8.81 21.91 -8.27
C LEU A 259 8.42 23.29 -7.73
N LEU A 260 9.03 23.70 -6.62
CA LEU A 260 8.72 24.99 -5.98
C LEU A 260 9.16 26.17 -6.85
N MET A 261 10.25 26.05 -7.60
CA MET A 261 10.68 27.06 -8.57
C MET A 261 9.69 27.19 -9.73
N ALA A 262 9.24 26.06 -10.29
CA ALA A 262 8.24 26.04 -11.35
C ALA A 262 6.93 26.69 -10.89
N LEU A 263 6.43 26.32 -9.71
CA LEU A 263 5.20 26.88 -9.13
C LEU A 263 5.29 28.38 -8.81
N ARG A 264 6.46 28.86 -8.37
CA ARG A 264 6.69 30.32 -8.20
C ARG A 264 6.58 31.05 -9.52
N SER A 265 7.20 30.52 -10.58
CA SER A 265 7.11 31.11 -11.93
C SER A 265 5.66 31.22 -12.39
N MET A 266 4.86 30.16 -12.21
CA MET A 266 3.42 30.17 -12.54
C MET A 266 2.65 31.20 -11.72
N THR A 267 2.92 31.28 -10.41
CA THR A 267 2.27 32.23 -9.50
C THR A 267 2.58 33.67 -9.87
N ASP A 268 3.84 33.98 -10.22
CA ASP A 268 4.27 35.31 -10.65
C ASP A 268 3.58 35.75 -11.96
N ILE A 269 3.40 34.82 -12.89
CA ILE A 269 2.66 35.07 -14.14
C ILE A 269 1.19 35.36 -13.84
N ALA A 270 0.54 34.53 -13.02
CA ALA A 270 -0.86 34.70 -12.65
C ALA A 270 -1.13 36.04 -11.94
N TYR A 271 -0.25 36.43 -11.01
CA TYR A 271 -0.35 37.69 -10.28
C TYR A 271 -0.24 38.91 -11.21
N LYS A 272 0.66 38.87 -12.20
CA LYS A 272 0.78 39.95 -13.19
C LYS A 272 -0.50 40.12 -14.02
N HIS A 273 -1.17 39.02 -14.37
CA HIS A 273 -2.45 39.06 -15.07
C HIS A 273 -3.57 39.65 -14.22
N GLU A 274 -3.67 39.27 -12.95
CA GLU A 274 -4.64 39.85 -12.00
C GLU A 274 -4.45 41.37 -11.87
N MET A 275 -3.20 41.83 -11.68
CA MET A 275 -2.89 43.26 -11.55
C MET A 275 -3.24 44.06 -12.82
N ALA A 276 -3.04 43.49 -14.01
CA ALA A 276 -3.40 44.12 -15.27
C ALA A 276 -4.91 44.25 -15.44
N GLU A 277 -5.69 43.23 -15.03
CA GLU A 277 -7.15 43.26 -15.07
C GLU A 277 -7.73 44.30 -14.10
N GLN A 278 -7.20 44.37 -12.88
CA GLN A 278 -7.61 45.36 -11.89
C GLN A 278 -7.38 46.79 -12.40
N ARG A 279 -6.23 47.06 -13.01
CA ARG A 279 -5.93 48.38 -13.61
C ARG A 279 -6.92 48.74 -14.73
N ARG A 280 -7.19 47.82 -15.65
CA ARG A 280 -8.17 48.04 -16.74
C ARG A 280 -9.59 48.26 -16.24
N THR A 281 -9.96 47.63 -15.13
CA THR A 281 -11.28 47.80 -14.51
C THR A 281 -11.41 49.18 -13.87
N ILE A 282 -10.36 49.65 -13.20
CA ILE A 282 -10.29 50.99 -12.62
C ILE A 282 -10.35 52.07 -13.71
N GLU A 283 -9.60 51.91 -14.81
CA GLU A 283 -9.61 52.84 -15.96
C GLU A 283 -10.96 52.91 -16.70
N LYS A 284 -11.78 51.86 -16.65
CA LYS A 284 -13.13 51.86 -17.24
C LYS A 284 -14.20 52.49 -16.34
N LEU A 285 -13.91 52.62 -15.05
CA LEU A 285 -14.81 53.20 -14.04
C LEU A 285 -14.51 54.69 -13.77
N SER A 286 -13.37 55.19 -14.25
CA SER A 286 -12.97 56.61 -14.25
C SER A 286 -13.40 57.30 -15.54
#